data_AF-A0A522WEX4-F1
#
_entry.id   AF-A0A522WEX4-F1
#
_cell.length_a   1.000
_cell.length_b   1.000
_cell.length_c   1.000
_cell.angle_alpha   90.00
_cell.angle_beta   90.00
_cell.angle_gamma   90.00
#
_symmetry.space_group_name_H-M   'P 1'
#
loop_
_entity.id
_entity.type
_entity.pdbx_description
1 polymer ?
#
loop_
_entity_poly.entity_id
_entity_poly.type
_entity_poly.pdbx_seq_one_letter_code
_entity_poly.pdbx_strand_id
1 'polypeptide(L)'
;YILIVAANVTFVDLVMNAWMHELYKVLGLFIPLIVSNCLPLARLEAFAAKEPVLPSLVDGTFMGLGFTFALTIIGAVREMIGQGTLFADAALLLGPSFTFLETRIMADDMGILVLILPPGGFLVAGLTVVAKRMIDVASGKEIKMAGAHSV
;
A
#
# COMPACT_ATOMS: atom_id res chain seq x y z
N TYR A 1 7.91 -11.95 -18.03
CA TYR A 1 6.98 -11.62 -16.92
C TYR A 1 6.41 -10.22 -17.03
N ILE A 2 7.23 -9.18 -17.22
CA ILE A 2 6.78 -7.78 -17.30
C ILE A 2 5.69 -7.56 -18.36
N LEU A 3 5.81 -8.14 -19.56
CA LEU A 3 4.79 -8.00 -20.62
C LEU A 3 3.42 -8.59 -20.23
N ILE A 4 3.41 -9.70 -19.48
CA ILE A 4 2.17 -10.35 -19.03
C ILE A 4 1.47 -9.45 -17.99
N VAL A 5 2.24 -8.91 -17.04
CA VAL A 5 1.74 -7.98 -16.04
C VAL A 5 1.25 -6.69 -16.70
N ALA A 6 2.03 -6.12 -17.63
CA ALA A 6 1.67 -4.93 -18.36
C ALA A 6 0.36 -5.11 -19.13
N ALA A 7 0.20 -6.21 -19.89
CA ALA A 7 -1.04 -6.49 -20.62
C ALA A 7 -2.25 -6.62 -19.69
N ASN A 8 -2.11 -7.31 -18.55
CA ASN A 8 -3.19 -7.46 -17.59
C ASN A 8 -3.56 -6.13 -16.90
N VAL A 9 -2.57 -5.30 -16.54
CA VAL A 9 -2.83 -3.97 -15.97
C VAL A 9 -3.46 -3.03 -17.00
N THR A 10 -3.05 -3.10 -18.26
CA THR A 10 -3.70 -2.36 -19.35
C THR A 10 -5.15 -2.80 -19.57
N PHE A 11 -5.45 -4.09 -19.43
CA PHE A 11 -6.84 -4.57 -19.47
C PHE A 11 -7.67 -3.95 -18.33
N VAL A 12 -7.13 -3.88 -17.11
CA VAL A 12 -7.79 -3.22 -15.97
C VAL A 12 -7.96 -1.70 -16.21
N ASP A 13 -6.95 -1.04 -16.77
CA ASP A 13 -6.98 0.38 -17.14
C ASP A 13 -8.15 0.70 -18.08
N LEU A 14 -8.32 -0.11 -19.14
CA LEU A 14 -9.41 0.02 -20.11
C LEU A 14 -10.78 -0.23 -19.48
N VAL A 15 -10.90 -1.25 -18.60
CA VAL A 15 -12.15 -1.56 -17.89
C VAL A 15 -12.52 -0.42 -16.94
N MET A 16 -11.55 0.15 -16.20
CA MET A 16 -11.78 1.30 -15.34
C MET A 16 -12.22 2.54 -16.13
N ASN A 17 -11.60 2.81 -17.28
CA ASN A 17 -12.01 3.94 -18.12
C ASN A 17 -13.45 3.79 -18.63
N ALA A 18 -13.89 2.55 -18.90
CA ALA A 18 -15.23 2.26 -19.40
C ALA A 18 -16.33 2.33 -18.33
N TRP A 19 -16.07 1.91 -17.08
CA TRP A 19 -17.10 1.82 -16.03
C TRP A 19 -16.95 2.85 -14.90
N MET A 20 -15.74 3.37 -14.65
CA MET A 20 -15.41 4.25 -13.51
C MET A 20 -14.49 5.41 -13.94
N HIS A 21 -14.98 6.22 -14.87
CA HIS A 21 -14.21 7.29 -15.52
C HIS A 21 -13.73 8.40 -14.55
N GLU A 22 -14.50 8.72 -13.51
CA GLU A 22 -14.07 9.65 -12.45
C GLU A 22 -12.80 9.15 -11.73
N LEU A 23 -12.79 7.87 -11.35
CA LEU A 23 -11.65 7.26 -10.64
C LEU A 23 -10.43 7.11 -11.56
N TYR A 24 -10.65 6.87 -12.86
CA TYR A 24 -9.60 6.81 -13.87
C TYR A 24 -8.80 8.12 -13.96
N LYS A 25 -9.46 9.29 -13.89
CA LYS A 25 -8.77 10.59 -13.95
C LYS A 25 -7.77 10.80 -12.81
N VAL A 26 -8.07 10.27 -11.63
CA VAL A 26 -7.21 10.40 -10.44
C VAL A 26 -6.16 9.28 -10.42
N LEU A 27 -6.55 8.04 -10.72
CA LEU A 27 -5.68 6.87 -10.61
C LEU A 27 -4.77 6.67 -11.83
N GLY A 28 -5.03 7.33 -12.96
CA GLY A 28 -4.32 7.13 -14.23
C GLY A 28 -2.79 7.28 -14.15
N LEU A 29 -2.31 8.20 -13.31
CA LEU A 29 -0.88 8.37 -13.01
C LEU A 29 -0.26 7.13 -12.34
N PHE A 30 -1.03 6.46 -11.49
CA PHE A 30 -0.55 5.36 -10.66
C PHE A 30 -0.54 4.02 -11.40
N ILE A 31 -1.29 3.89 -12.50
CA ILE A 31 -1.38 2.65 -13.28
C ILE A 31 -0.01 2.25 -13.87
N PRO A 32 0.77 3.14 -14.51
CA PRO A 32 2.15 2.85 -14.91
C PRO A 32 3.09 2.51 -13.72
N LEU A 33 2.82 3.06 -12.54
CA LEU A 33 3.61 2.82 -11.33
C LEU A 33 3.32 1.44 -10.72
N ILE A 34 2.14 0.88 -10.97
CA ILE A 34 1.81 -0.51 -10.60
C ILE A 34 2.59 -1.49 -11.49
N VAL A 35 2.68 -1.25 -12.79
CA VAL A 35 3.41 -2.14 -13.74
C VAL A 35 4.91 -2.16 -13.46
N SER A 36 5.49 -1.02 -13.08
CA SER A 36 6.91 -0.89 -12.76
C SER A 36 7.25 -1.21 -11.30
N ASN A 37 6.29 -1.68 -10.49
CA ASN A 37 6.53 -2.00 -9.10
C ASN A 37 7.40 -3.26 -8.94
N CYS A 38 8.46 -3.15 -8.15
CA CYS A 38 9.42 -4.25 -7.94
C CYS A 38 8.85 -5.40 -7.10
N LEU A 39 7.88 -5.14 -6.23
CA LEU A 39 7.39 -6.11 -5.26
C LEU A 39 6.57 -7.25 -5.90
N PRO A 40 5.58 -6.99 -6.78
CA PRO A 40 4.90 -8.04 -7.53
C PRO A 40 5.86 -8.81 -8.45
N LEU A 41 6.77 -8.11 -9.13
CA LEU A 41 7.74 -8.74 -10.03
C LEU A 41 8.67 -9.70 -9.28
N ALA A 42 9.23 -9.28 -8.15
CA ALA A 42 10.11 -10.12 -7.33
C ALA A 42 9.40 -11.38 -6.83
N ARG A 43 8.11 -11.29 -6.45
CA ARG A 43 7.36 -12.47 -5.99
C ARG A 43 6.98 -13.41 -7.13
N LEU A 44 6.61 -12.86 -8.28
CA LEU A 44 6.32 -13.65 -9.47
C LEU A 44 7.54 -14.49 -9.88
N GLU A 45 8.74 -13.89 -9.85
CA GLU A 45 9.98 -14.60 -10.19
C GLU A 45 10.43 -15.59 -9.11
N ALA A 46 10.22 -15.27 -7.83
CA ALA A 46 10.67 -16.11 -6.73
C ALA A 46 9.74 -17.31 -6.45
N PHE A 47 8.42 -17.15 -6.62
CA PHE A 47 7.40 -18.13 -6.20
C PHE A 47 6.53 -18.61 -7.36
N ALA A 48 5.82 -17.70 -8.05
CA ALA A 48 4.82 -18.07 -9.05
C ALA A 48 5.41 -18.77 -10.30
N ALA A 49 6.69 -18.53 -10.61
CA ALA A 49 7.38 -19.20 -11.72
C ALA A 49 7.73 -20.67 -11.44
N LYS A 50 7.71 -21.10 -10.17
CA LYS A 50 8.18 -22.43 -9.74
C LYS A 50 7.08 -23.30 -9.14
N GLU A 51 6.02 -22.69 -8.63
CA GLU A 51 4.92 -23.36 -7.94
C GLU A 51 3.69 -23.55 -8.84
N PRO A 52 2.78 -24.49 -8.51
CA PRO A 52 1.54 -24.66 -9.26
C PRO A 52 0.60 -23.46 -9.10
N VAL A 53 -0.42 -23.39 -9.98
CA VAL A 53 -1.31 -22.22 -10.12
C VAL A 53 -2.09 -21.91 -8.83
N LEU A 54 -2.62 -22.95 -8.15
CA LEU A 54 -3.41 -22.80 -6.93
C LEU A 54 -2.64 -22.13 -5.78
N PRO A 55 -1.46 -22.61 -5.34
CA PRO A 55 -0.70 -21.93 -4.29
C PRO A 55 -0.19 -20.54 -4.71
N SER A 56 0.11 -20.35 -6.00
CA SER A 56 0.53 -19.05 -6.54
C SER A 56 -0.58 -17.99 -6.48
N LEU A 57 -1.84 -18.38 -6.71
CA LEU A 57 -3.00 -17.49 -6.55
C LEU A 57 -3.20 -17.06 -5.09
N VAL A 58 -3.04 -18.00 -4.17
CA VAL A 58 -3.15 -17.75 -2.73
C VAL A 58 -2.05 -16.78 -2.27
N ASP A 59 -0.79 -17.04 -2.65
CA ASP A 59 0.35 -16.16 -2.34
C ASP A 59 0.15 -14.75 -2.90
N GLY A 60 -0.26 -14.62 -4.18
CA GLY A 60 -0.54 -13.33 -4.80
C GLY A 60 -1.65 -12.54 -4.10
N THR A 61 -2.72 -13.22 -3.68
CA THR A 61 -3.85 -12.60 -2.97
C THR A 61 -3.42 -12.08 -1.61
N PHE A 62 -2.71 -12.89 -0.81
CA PHE A 62 -2.23 -12.48 0.50
C PHE A 62 -1.15 -11.41 0.42
N MET A 63 -0.29 -11.43 -0.59
CA MET A 63 0.71 -10.41 -0.81
C MET A 63 0.08 -9.06 -1.19
N GLY A 64 -0.93 -9.07 -2.06
CA GLY A 64 -1.71 -7.87 -2.38
C GLY A 64 -2.41 -7.29 -1.15
N LEU A 65 -3.14 -8.12 -0.40
CA LEU A 65 -3.82 -7.70 0.83
C LEU A 65 -2.84 -7.17 1.88
N GLY A 66 -1.71 -7.83 2.07
CA GLY A 66 -0.67 -7.38 3.00
C GLY A 66 -0.05 -6.05 2.58
N PHE A 67 0.17 -5.83 1.29
CA PHE A 67 0.68 -4.57 0.76
C PHE A 67 -0.33 -3.43 0.94
N THR A 68 -1.60 -3.66 0.63
CA THR A 68 -2.68 -2.70 0.89
C THR A 68 -2.75 -2.36 2.38
N PHE A 69 -2.76 -3.37 3.26
CA PHE A 69 -2.83 -3.15 4.71
C PHE A 69 -1.64 -2.34 5.25
N ALA A 70 -0.43 -2.65 4.78
CA ALA A 70 0.77 -1.90 5.17
C ALA A 70 0.70 -0.43 4.71
N LEU A 71 0.27 -0.17 3.48
CA LEU A 71 0.10 1.19 2.97
C LEU A 71 -1.02 1.93 3.69
N THR A 72 -2.13 1.26 4.05
CA THR A 72 -3.21 1.86 4.84
C THR A 72 -2.72 2.29 6.22
N ILE A 73 -1.91 1.46 6.92
CA ILE A 73 -1.34 1.85 8.22
C ILE A 73 -0.41 3.05 8.07
N ILE A 74 0.51 3.02 7.10
CA ILE A 74 1.45 4.12 6.87
C ILE A 74 0.70 5.40 6.51
N GLY A 75 -0.34 5.30 5.67
CA GLY A 75 -1.22 6.40 5.31
C GLY A 75 -1.96 6.97 6.51
N ALA A 76 -2.60 6.11 7.31
CA ALA A 76 -3.33 6.51 8.51
C ALA A 76 -2.44 7.21 9.54
N VAL A 77 -1.21 6.72 9.77
CA VAL A 77 -0.25 7.38 10.65
C VAL A 77 0.19 8.74 10.08
N ARG A 78 0.38 8.85 8.76
CA ARG A 78 0.73 10.12 8.10
C ARG A 78 -0.39 11.15 8.18
N GLU A 79 -1.64 10.75 8.01
CA GLU A 79 -2.80 11.63 8.15
C GLU A 79 -3.02 12.04 9.61
N MET A 80 -2.92 11.10 10.54
CA MET A 80 -3.10 11.35 11.97
C MET A 80 -2.06 12.34 12.52
N ILE A 81 -0.78 12.20 12.13
CA ILE A 81 0.30 13.10 12.61
C ILE A 81 0.37 14.38 11.76
N GLY A 82 0.03 14.33 10.48
CA GLY A 82 0.16 15.45 9.54
C GLY A 82 -1.03 16.42 9.54
N GLN A 83 -2.26 15.94 9.70
CA GLN A 83 -3.48 16.75 9.59
C GLN A 83 -4.48 16.54 10.75
N GLY A 84 -4.22 15.60 11.67
CA GLY A 84 -5.12 15.34 12.80
C GLY A 84 -6.46 14.71 12.41
N THR A 85 -6.54 14.15 11.20
CA THR A 85 -7.74 13.51 10.63
C THR A 85 -7.46 12.05 10.31
N LEU A 86 -8.50 11.21 10.37
CA LEU A 86 -8.45 9.83 9.88
C LEU A 86 -9.36 9.72 8.65
N PHE A 87 -8.81 9.31 7.50
CA PHE A 87 -9.50 9.16 6.21
C PHE A 87 -10.13 10.46 5.68
N ALA A 88 -9.37 11.55 5.64
CA ALA A 88 -9.86 12.80 5.03
C ALA A 88 -10.19 12.59 3.54
N ASP A 89 -11.32 13.14 3.07
CA ASP A 89 -11.79 13.11 1.67
C ASP A 89 -12.05 11.69 1.09
N ALA A 90 -12.26 10.68 1.94
CA ALA A 90 -12.62 9.33 1.51
C ALA A 90 -13.94 9.30 0.70
N ALA A 91 -14.84 10.27 0.94
CA ALA A 91 -16.07 10.44 0.19
C ALA A 91 -15.85 10.79 -1.30
N LEU A 92 -14.71 11.39 -1.65
CA LEU A 92 -14.36 11.75 -3.03
C LEU A 92 -13.92 10.53 -3.85
N LEU A 93 -13.33 9.51 -3.21
CA LEU A 93 -12.78 8.32 -3.88
C LEU A 93 -13.72 7.11 -3.85
N LEU A 94 -14.48 6.92 -2.76
CA LEU A 94 -15.35 5.76 -2.57
C LEU A 94 -16.85 6.09 -2.72
N GLY A 95 -17.16 7.38 -2.95
CA GLY A 95 -18.51 7.89 -3.12
C GLY A 95 -19.17 8.36 -1.81
N PRO A 96 -20.37 8.97 -1.90
CA PRO A 96 -21.04 9.63 -0.76
C PRO A 96 -21.39 8.71 0.42
N SER A 97 -21.35 7.39 0.23
CA SER A 97 -21.67 6.41 1.27
C SER A 97 -20.54 6.19 2.28
N PHE A 98 -19.32 6.70 2.03
CA PHE A 98 -18.16 6.51 2.90
C PHE A 98 -17.82 7.72 3.79
N THR A 99 -18.69 8.74 3.84
CA THR A 99 -18.54 9.89 4.74
C THR A 99 -18.50 9.49 6.23
N PHE A 100 -19.00 8.32 6.59
CA PHE A 100 -18.90 7.78 7.97
C PHE A 100 -17.45 7.45 8.39
N LEU A 101 -16.53 7.24 7.44
CA LEU A 101 -15.13 6.96 7.75
C LEU A 101 -14.33 8.23 8.10
N GLU A 102 -14.86 9.42 7.77
CA GLU A 102 -14.21 10.69 8.03
C GLU A 102 -14.33 11.06 9.52
N THR A 103 -13.32 10.71 10.31
CA THR A 103 -13.24 11.14 11.71
C THR A 103 -12.23 12.28 11.82
N ARG A 104 -12.75 13.52 11.98
CA ARG A 104 -11.96 14.72 12.27
C ARG A 104 -11.68 14.77 13.78
N ILE A 105 -10.44 14.51 14.20
CA ILE A 105 -10.10 14.36 15.63
C ILE A 105 -9.51 15.66 16.22
N MET A 106 -8.85 16.51 15.43
CA MET A 106 -8.29 17.80 15.88
C MET A 106 -8.44 18.89 14.80
N ALA A 107 -8.76 20.12 15.23
CA ALA A 107 -9.02 21.28 14.37
C ALA A 107 -7.89 22.33 14.41
N ASP A 108 -6.66 21.94 14.75
CA ASP A 108 -5.56 22.89 14.84
C ASP A 108 -4.50 22.61 13.79
N ASP A 109 -4.29 23.63 12.96
CA ASP A 109 -3.50 23.71 11.74
C ASP A 109 -1.98 23.70 12.07
N MET A 110 -1.54 22.69 12.81
CA MET A 110 -0.14 22.44 13.13
C MET A 110 0.39 21.35 12.20
N GLY A 111 0.09 21.49 10.90
CA GLY A 111 0.54 20.55 9.89
C GLY A 111 2.06 20.60 9.77
N ILE A 112 2.74 19.59 10.31
CA ILE A 112 4.17 19.37 10.06
C ILE A 112 4.28 18.99 8.56
N LEU A 113 4.42 19.99 7.70
CA LEU A 113 4.58 19.88 6.24
C LEU A 113 5.66 18.86 5.85
N VAL A 114 6.69 18.70 6.71
CA VAL A 114 7.77 17.71 6.56
C VAL A 114 7.25 16.28 6.47
N LEU A 115 6.10 15.95 7.08
CA LEU A 115 5.56 14.59 7.09
C LEU A 115 4.76 14.22 5.82
N ILE A 116 4.24 15.23 5.12
CA ILE A 116 3.53 15.06 3.84
C ILE A 116 4.53 14.80 2.71
N LEU A 117 5.72 15.38 2.78
CA LEU A 117 6.79 15.18 1.80
C LEU A 117 7.41 13.75 1.88
N PRO A 118 8.09 13.27 0.82
CA PRO A 118 8.77 11.97 0.78
C PRO A 118 9.58 11.59 2.05
N PRO A 119 10.36 12.48 2.71
CA PRO A 119 11.03 12.20 3.97
C PRO A 119 10.10 11.69 5.09
N GLY A 120 8.90 12.22 5.20
CA GLY A 120 7.91 11.77 6.20
C GLY A 120 7.46 10.33 5.99
N GLY A 121 7.29 9.93 4.74
CA GLY A 121 6.94 8.55 4.38
C GLY A 121 7.99 7.54 4.83
N PHE A 122 9.28 7.85 4.63
CA PHE A 122 10.38 6.98 5.06
C PHE A 122 10.48 6.88 6.59
N LEU A 123 10.27 7.99 7.31
CA LEU A 123 10.26 7.99 8.77
C LEU A 123 9.14 7.12 9.34
N VAL A 124 7.92 7.26 8.82
CA VAL A 124 6.77 6.45 9.26
C VAL A 124 6.95 4.98 8.91
N ALA A 125 7.46 4.68 7.71
CA ALA A 125 7.76 3.30 7.32
C ALA A 125 8.81 2.67 8.25
N GLY A 126 9.88 3.41 8.55
CA GLY A 126 10.92 2.97 9.50
C GLY A 126 10.36 2.70 10.89
N LEU A 127 9.56 3.63 11.43
CA LEU A 127 8.92 3.47 12.75
C LEU A 127 7.95 2.28 12.78
N THR A 128 7.21 2.04 11.70
CA THR A 128 6.29 0.90 11.57
C THR A 128 7.04 -0.43 11.60
N VAL A 129 8.19 -0.51 10.93
CA VAL A 129 9.06 -1.70 10.97
C VAL A 129 9.64 -1.92 12.36
N VAL A 130 10.09 -0.86 13.03
CA VAL A 130 10.59 -0.92 14.42
C VAL A 130 9.49 -1.38 15.37
N ALA A 131 8.29 -0.81 15.28
CA ALA A 131 7.15 -1.20 16.10
C ALA A 131 6.79 -2.68 15.91
N LYS A 132 6.76 -3.16 14.66
CA LYS A 132 6.55 -4.59 14.38
C LYS A 132 7.64 -5.45 15.03
N ARG A 133 8.91 -5.05 14.91
CA ARG A 133 10.04 -5.76 15.54
C ARG A 133 9.91 -5.81 17.06
N MET A 134 9.52 -4.71 17.71
CA MET A 134 9.30 -4.67 19.16
C MET A 134 8.19 -5.63 19.60
N ILE A 135 7.10 -5.70 18.85
CA ILE A 135 5.99 -6.63 19.13
C ILE A 135 6.42 -8.09 18.97
N ASP A 136 7.22 -8.40 17.93
CA ASP A 136 7.73 -9.75 17.71
C ASP A 136 8.67 -10.19 18.86
N VAL A 137 9.53 -9.29 19.35
CA VAL A 137 10.41 -9.53 20.50
C VAL A 137 9.61 -9.75 21.78
N ALA A 138 8.61 -8.91 22.05
CA ALA A 138 7.74 -9.05 23.22
C ALA A 138 6.92 -10.35 23.20
N SER A 139 6.60 -10.86 22.01
CA SER A 139 5.89 -12.12 21.81
C SER A 139 6.79 -13.36 21.90
N GLY A 140 8.08 -13.20 22.24
CA GLY A 140 9.04 -14.28 22.37
C GLY A 140 9.39 -14.98 21.04
N LYS A 141 9.06 -14.37 19.89
CA LYS A 141 9.46 -14.90 18.59
C LYS A 141 10.92 -14.57 18.34
N GLU A 142 11.70 -15.55 17.88
CA GLU A 142 13.05 -15.28 17.39
C GLU A 142 12.99 -14.20 16.31
N ILE A 143 13.85 -13.18 16.44
CA ILE A 143 13.98 -12.12 15.45
C ILE A 143 14.53 -12.75 14.18
N LYS A 144 13.64 -13.21 13.29
CA LYS A 144 14.01 -13.52 11.91
C LYS A 144 14.40 -12.21 11.27
N MET A 145 15.70 -11.97 11.16
CA MET A 145 16.24 -10.91 10.34
C MET A 145 15.74 -11.15 8.91
N ALA A 146 14.73 -10.39 8.50
CA ALA A 146 14.32 -10.37 7.09
C ALA A 146 15.52 -9.84 6.29
N GLY A 147 16.28 -10.75 5.68
CA GLY A 147 17.23 -10.44 4.61
C GLY A 147 18.40 -9.53 5.00
N ALA A 148 19.22 -9.95 5.96
CA ALA A 148 20.66 -9.66 5.92
C ALA A 148 21.41 -10.99 6.10
N HIS A 149 21.10 -11.95 5.23
CA HIS A 149 21.92 -13.15 5.07
C HIS A 149 22.69 -13.00 3.76
N SER A 150 24.01 -12.93 3.91
CA SER A 150 25.07 -13.16 2.94
C SER A 150 25.15 -12.24 1.71
N VAL A 151 25.96 -11.18 1.84
CA VAL A 151 27.23 -11.16 1.10
C VAL A 151 28.34 -11.40 2.11
#